data_AF-A0A7W0PZ77-F1
#
_entry.id   AF-A0A7W0PZ77-F1
#
_cell.length_a   1.000
_cell.length_b   1.000
_cell.length_c   1.000
_cell.angle_alpha   90.00
_cell.angle_beta   90.00
_cell.angle_gamma   90.00
#
_symmetry.space_group_name_H-M   'P 1'
#
loop_
_entity.id
_entity.type
_entity.pdbx_description
1 polymer ?
#
loop_
_entity_poly.entity_id
_entity_poly.type
_entity_poly.pdbx_seq_one_letter_code
_entity_poly.pdbx_strand_id
1 'polypeptide(L)'
;MARLHDLSVRDLLGEAASESPTPGGGALAALTGALAAGLVEMAARNSPEWELRGAAIAQATVLRERLAELAPLNDEVYEHALAALKLPDAVDSDSKNELIGSSLERAAAFPLAIAEAAANVAELAAVVAEDGSSAARGDATAAAMLALGATRAAAHLVGINLGVLENDQRLDRATRLAADATAASARTLAPVQ
;
A
#
# COMPACT_ATOMS: atom_id res chain seq x y z
N MET A 1 -3.76 -7.74 20.92
CA MET A 1 -4.80 -7.33 19.96
C MET A 1 -4.84 -8.36 18.84
N ALA A 2 -6.03 -8.61 18.27
CA ALA A 2 -6.11 -9.39 17.02
C ALA A 2 -5.26 -8.68 15.95
N ARG A 3 -4.59 -9.41 15.05
CA ARG A 3 -3.87 -8.73 13.96
C ARG A 3 -4.91 -8.01 13.11
N LEU A 4 -4.55 -6.88 12.51
CA LEU A 4 -5.51 -6.05 11.77
C LEU A 4 -6.28 -6.84 10.70
N HIS A 5 -5.65 -7.85 10.08
CA HIS A 5 -6.26 -8.75 9.10
C HIS A 5 -7.15 -9.87 9.69
N ASP A 6 -7.17 -10.04 11.01
CA ASP A 6 -8.05 -10.99 11.72
C ASP A 6 -9.40 -10.34 12.11
N LEU A 7 -9.52 -9.02 11.95
CA LEU A 7 -10.77 -8.29 12.24
C LEU A 7 -11.85 -8.62 11.22
N SER A 8 -13.11 -8.63 11.66
CA SER A 8 -14.21 -8.60 10.70
C SER A 8 -14.20 -7.26 9.95
N VAL A 9 -14.75 -7.24 8.73
CA VAL A 9 -14.87 -5.98 7.96
C VAL A 9 -15.65 -4.92 8.75
N ARG A 10 -16.66 -5.32 9.53
CA ARG A 10 -17.42 -4.42 10.39
C ARG A 10 -16.54 -3.77 11.45
N ASP A 11 -15.70 -4.57 12.11
CA ASP A 11 -14.84 -4.07 13.19
C ASP A 11 -13.74 -3.18 12.61
N LEU A 12 -13.12 -3.56 11.48
CA LEU A 12 -12.13 -2.74 10.79
C LEU A 12 -12.68 -1.35 10.44
N LEU A 13 -13.91 -1.27 9.92
CA LEU A 13 -14.57 0.01 9.62
C LEU A 13 -14.84 0.84 10.88
N GLY A 14 -15.17 0.18 11.99
CA GLY A 14 -15.36 0.83 13.29
C GLY A 14 -14.05 1.42 13.84
N GLU A 15 -12.98 0.62 13.84
CA GLU A 15 -11.65 1.04 14.30
C GLU A 15 -11.09 2.19 13.45
N ALA A 16 -11.23 2.11 12.12
CA ALA A 16 -10.79 3.15 11.19
C ALA A 16 -11.53 4.50 11.37
N ALA A 17 -12.73 4.48 11.98
CA ALA A 17 -13.53 5.67 12.27
C ALA A 17 -13.39 6.15 13.72
N SER A 18 -12.55 5.50 14.53
CA SER A 18 -12.36 5.81 15.94
C SER A 18 -11.41 7.00 16.15
N GLU A 19 -11.26 7.44 17.41
CA GLU A 19 -10.25 8.43 17.81
C GLU A 19 -8.84 7.82 17.96
N SER A 20 -8.70 6.50 17.75
CA SER A 20 -7.41 5.81 17.82
C SER A 20 -6.49 6.27 16.67
N PRO A 21 -5.19 6.46 16.91
CA PRO A 21 -4.23 6.76 15.85
C PRO A 21 -4.02 5.57 14.88
N THR A 22 -4.43 4.37 15.27
CA THR A 22 -4.33 3.14 14.48
C THR A 22 -5.68 2.41 14.43
N PRO A 23 -6.06 1.79 13.28
CA PRO A 23 -5.28 1.67 12.05
C PRO A 23 -5.15 3.00 11.29
N GLY A 24 -3.90 3.33 10.95
CA GLY A 24 -3.59 4.59 10.26
C GLY A 24 -3.82 4.51 8.76
N GLY A 25 -3.69 5.65 8.07
CA GLY A 25 -3.81 5.72 6.61
C GLY A 25 -2.85 4.77 5.87
N GLY A 26 -1.66 4.50 6.42
CA GLY A 26 -0.69 3.57 5.83
C GLY A 26 -1.18 2.11 5.88
N ALA A 27 -1.70 1.67 7.03
CA ALA A 27 -2.27 0.34 7.16
C ALA A 27 -3.52 0.16 6.29
N LEU A 28 -4.39 1.17 6.21
CA LEU A 28 -5.56 1.14 5.33
C LEU A 28 -5.17 1.15 3.84
N ALA A 29 -4.10 1.86 3.46
CA ALA A 29 -3.56 1.79 2.10
C ALA A 29 -3.02 0.39 1.78
N ALA A 30 -2.32 -0.24 2.72
CA ALA A 30 -1.85 -1.61 2.58
C ALA A 30 -3.02 -2.61 2.40
N LEU A 31 -4.04 -2.53 3.24
CA LEU A 31 -5.24 -3.38 3.11
C LEU A 31 -5.99 -3.13 1.79
N THR A 32 -6.09 -1.88 1.36
CA THR A 32 -6.68 -1.53 0.05
C THR A 32 -5.90 -2.17 -1.10
N GLY A 33 -4.56 -2.12 -1.04
CA GLY A 33 -3.70 -2.80 -2.01
C GLY A 33 -3.87 -4.33 -1.96
N ALA A 34 -4.03 -4.92 -0.78
CA ALA A 34 -4.27 -6.36 -0.63
C ALA A 34 -5.61 -6.78 -1.24
N LEU A 35 -6.67 -5.98 -1.04
CA LEU A 35 -7.97 -6.18 -1.69
C LEU A 35 -7.86 -6.08 -3.22
N ALA A 36 -7.13 -5.06 -3.72
CA ALA A 36 -6.85 -4.92 -5.14
C ALA A 36 -6.12 -6.15 -5.70
N ALA A 37 -5.09 -6.66 -5.00
CA ALA A 37 -4.38 -7.87 -5.40
C ALA A 37 -5.30 -9.10 -5.43
N GLY A 38 -6.21 -9.24 -4.46
CA GLY A 38 -7.23 -10.29 -4.48
C GLY A 38 -8.16 -10.20 -5.70
N LEU A 39 -8.51 -8.97 -6.12
CA LEU A 39 -9.32 -8.74 -7.30
C LEU A 39 -8.56 -9.09 -8.60
N VAL A 40 -7.26 -8.78 -8.67
CA VAL A 40 -6.37 -9.25 -9.76
C VAL A 40 -6.33 -10.78 -9.82
N GLU A 41 -6.17 -11.44 -8.66
CA GLU A 41 -6.16 -12.90 -8.56
C GLU A 41 -7.47 -13.51 -9.11
N MET A 42 -8.61 -12.93 -8.74
CA MET A 42 -9.93 -13.32 -9.24
C MET A 42 -10.07 -13.10 -10.75
N ALA A 43 -9.64 -11.94 -11.27
CA ALA A 43 -9.70 -11.63 -12.69
C ALA A 43 -8.84 -12.60 -13.52
N ALA A 44 -7.64 -12.92 -13.05
CA ALA A 44 -6.77 -13.91 -13.69
C ALA A 44 -7.39 -15.34 -13.65
N ARG A 45 -8.02 -15.74 -12.54
CA ARG A 45 -8.76 -17.02 -12.45
C ARG A 45 -9.92 -17.11 -13.44
N ASN A 46 -10.60 -16.00 -13.72
CA ASN A 46 -11.68 -15.88 -14.71
C ASN A 46 -11.16 -15.69 -16.15
N SER A 47 -9.88 -15.94 -16.40
CA SER A 47 -9.24 -15.87 -17.72
C SER A 47 -8.65 -17.22 -18.14
N PRO A 48 -9.47 -18.27 -18.36
CA PRO A 48 -8.99 -19.65 -18.53
C PRO A 48 -8.13 -19.85 -19.79
N GLU A 49 -8.35 -19.08 -20.85
CA GLU A 49 -7.60 -19.19 -22.11
C GLU A 49 -6.27 -18.42 -22.10
N TRP A 50 -6.03 -17.58 -21.09
CA TRP A 50 -4.79 -16.80 -20.99
C TRP A 50 -3.64 -17.68 -20.48
N GLU A 51 -2.60 -17.83 -21.31
CA GLU A 51 -1.45 -18.71 -21.02
C GLU A 51 -0.72 -18.31 -19.72
N LEU A 52 -0.56 -17.01 -19.47
CA LEU A 52 0.16 -16.50 -18.30
C LEU A 52 -0.71 -16.40 -17.04
N ARG A 53 -1.98 -16.86 -17.07
CA ARG A 53 -2.90 -16.75 -15.92
C ARG A 53 -2.32 -17.34 -14.63
N GLY A 54 -1.59 -18.45 -14.73
CA GLY A 54 -1.01 -19.12 -13.57
C GLY A 54 0.06 -18.26 -12.88
N ALA A 55 0.91 -17.59 -13.67
CA ALA A 55 1.92 -16.68 -13.16
C ALA A 55 1.28 -15.45 -12.51
N ALA A 56 0.26 -14.87 -13.15
CA ALA A 56 -0.46 -13.73 -12.60
C ALA A 56 -1.18 -14.05 -11.28
N ILE A 57 -1.82 -15.22 -11.18
CA ILE A 57 -2.42 -15.68 -9.91
C ILE A 57 -1.36 -15.77 -8.81
N ALA A 58 -0.24 -16.44 -9.08
CA ALA A 58 0.83 -16.59 -8.09
C ALA A 58 1.40 -15.24 -7.63
N GLN A 59 1.66 -14.33 -8.57
CA GLN A 59 2.15 -12.99 -8.25
C GLN A 59 1.13 -12.17 -7.46
N ALA A 60 -0.16 -12.24 -7.82
CA ALA A 60 -1.22 -11.57 -7.10
C ALA A 60 -1.36 -12.10 -5.66
N THR A 61 -1.27 -13.41 -5.45
CA THR A 61 -1.28 -14.02 -4.11
C THR A 61 -0.11 -13.52 -3.25
N VAL A 62 1.11 -13.51 -3.79
CA VAL A 62 2.30 -13.01 -3.07
C VAL A 62 2.14 -11.53 -2.69
N LEU A 63 1.64 -10.70 -3.61
CA LEU A 63 1.41 -9.29 -3.33
C LEU A 63 0.32 -9.08 -2.28
N ARG A 64 -0.78 -9.86 -2.36
CA ARG A 64 -1.89 -9.83 -1.41
C ARG A 64 -1.42 -10.14 0.02
N GLU A 65 -0.67 -11.23 0.18
CA GLU A 65 -0.13 -11.66 1.48
C GLU A 65 0.85 -10.63 2.03
N ARG A 66 1.80 -10.17 1.20
CA ARG A 66 2.77 -9.13 1.60
C ARG A 66 2.08 -7.84 2.06
N LEU A 67 1.07 -7.36 1.34
CA LEU A 67 0.34 -6.15 1.71
C LEU A 67 -0.47 -6.35 3.01
N ALA A 68 -1.09 -7.51 3.20
CA ALA A 68 -1.79 -7.84 4.44
C ALA A 68 -0.85 -7.92 5.67
N GLU A 69 0.40 -8.33 5.48
CA GLU A 69 1.44 -8.34 6.52
C GLU A 69 2.02 -6.94 6.80
N LEU A 70 2.18 -6.12 5.76
CA LEU A 70 2.69 -4.75 5.92
C LEU A 70 1.74 -3.85 6.73
N ALA A 71 0.43 -4.11 6.69
CA ALA A 71 -0.56 -3.28 7.38
C ALA A 71 -0.32 -3.19 8.92
N PRO A 72 -0.30 -4.30 9.69
CA PRO A 72 -0.02 -4.24 11.12
C PRO A 72 1.39 -3.75 11.45
N LEU A 73 2.39 -4.04 10.60
CA LEU A 73 3.77 -3.58 10.81
C LEU A 73 3.89 -2.06 10.67
N ASN A 74 3.14 -1.46 9.72
CA ASN A 74 3.08 -0.02 9.57
C ASN A 74 2.52 0.65 10.83
N ASP A 75 1.43 0.11 11.39
CA ASP A 75 0.81 0.65 12.60
C ASP A 75 1.74 0.53 13.81
N GLU A 76 2.42 -0.61 13.99
CA GLU A 76 3.37 -0.81 15.08
C GLU A 76 4.51 0.23 15.05
N VAL A 77 5.09 0.49 13.87
CA VAL A 77 6.16 1.49 13.75
C VAL A 77 5.64 2.91 13.92
N TYR A 78 4.41 3.19 13.47
CA TYR A 78 3.78 4.48 13.67
C TYR A 78 3.50 4.77 15.15
N GLU A 79 3.02 3.78 15.90
CA GLU A 79 2.80 3.89 17.36
C GLU A 79 4.12 4.16 18.10
N HIS A 80 5.21 3.51 17.71
CA HIS A 80 6.53 3.81 18.27
C HIS A 80 7.00 5.24 17.98
N ALA A 81 6.76 5.74 16.76
CA ALA A 81 7.07 7.14 16.42
C ALA A 81 6.23 8.13 17.24
N LEU A 82 4.94 7.84 17.45
CA LEU A 82 4.07 8.65 18.32
C LEU A 82 4.52 8.61 19.79
N ALA A 83 5.00 7.48 20.29
CA ALA A 83 5.53 7.37 21.64
C ALA A 83 6.79 8.23 21.82
N ALA A 84 7.69 8.26 20.83
CA ALA A 84 8.87 9.12 20.85
C ALA A 84 8.52 10.61 20.89
N LEU A 85 7.49 11.04 20.15
CA LEU A 85 6.99 12.42 20.16
C LEU A 85 6.39 12.83 21.52
N LYS A 86 5.87 11.87 22.29
CA LYS A 86 5.25 12.10 23.61
C LYS A 86 6.25 12.06 24.77
N LEU A 87 7.56 11.91 24.51
CA LEU A 87 8.56 11.88 25.58
C LEU A 87 8.55 13.17 26.41
N PRO A 88 8.68 13.10 27.75
CA PRO A 88 8.69 14.28 28.62
C PRO A 88 9.80 15.26 28.25
N ASP A 89 9.59 16.55 28.52
CA ASP A 89 10.58 17.60 28.28
C ASP A 89 11.78 17.55 29.22
N ALA A 90 11.73 16.68 30.25
CA ALA A 90 12.87 16.37 31.10
C ALA A 90 13.93 15.49 30.41
N VAL A 91 13.61 14.90 29.25
CA VAL A 91 14.58 14.19 28.40
C VAL A 91 15.44 15.23 27.68
N ASP A 92 16.75 15.00 27.68
CA ASP A 92 17.72 15.79 26.92
C ASP A 92 17.25 16.04 25.47
N SER A 93 17.29 17.30 25.03
CA SER A 93 16.68 17.72 23.76
C SER A 93 17.34 17.08 22.55
N ASP A 94 18.66 16.90 22.59
CA ASP A 94 19.42 16.32 21.49
C ASP A 94 19.10 14.83 21.36
N SER A 95 19.11 14.12 22.49
CA SER A 95 18.70 12.70 22.57
C SER A 95 17.24 12.48 22.12
N LYS A 96 16.32 13.38 22.50
CA LYS A 96 14.91 13.34 22.09
C LYS A 96 14.77 13.55 20.58
N ASN A 97 15.49 14.52 20.01
CA ASN A 97 15.47 14.80 18.57
C ASN A 97 16.06 13.66 17.74
N GLU A 98 17.17 13.05 18.17
CA GLU A 98 17.74 11.87 17.50
C GLU A 98 16.77 10.66 17.50
N LEU A 99 16.10 10.42 18.63
CA LEU A 99 15.12 9.34 18.72
C LEU A 99 13.92 9.58 17.79
N ILE A 100 13.41 10.81 17.75
CA ILE A 100 12.31 11.20 16.83
C ILE A 100 12.77 11.01 15.38
N GLY A 101 13.93 11.53 15.01
CA GLY A 101 14.47 11.41 13.65
C GLY A 101 14.62 9.95 13.21
N SER A 102 15.25 9.11 14.03
CA SER A 102 15.41 7.68 13.72
C SER A 102 14.07 6.93 13.65
N SER A 103 13.07 7.35 14.42
CA SER A 103 11.74 6.73 14.42
C SER A 103 10.93 7.13 13.20
N LEU A 104 11.00 8.39 12.78
CA LEU A 104 10.38 8.87 11.54
C LEU A 104 11.01 8.23 10.30
N GLU A 105 12.34 8.06 10.31
CA GLU A 105 13.04 7.37 9.23
C GLU A 105 12.58 5.91 9.09
N ARG A 106 12.49 5.18 10.21
CA ARG A 106 11.92 3.82 10.23
C ARG A 106 10.45 3.82 9.80
N ALA A 107 9.68 4.81 10.24
CA ALA A 107 8.27 4.95 9.88
C ALA A 107 8.07 5.28 8.40
N ALA A 108 9.06 5.81 7.69
CA ALA A 108 8.99 6.01 6.24
C ALA A 108 9.22 4.71 5.44
N ALA A 109 9.88 3.70 6.02
CA ALA A 109 10.24 2.47 5.33
C ALA A 109 9.00 1.62 4.97
N PHE A 110 8.03 1.51 5.88
CA PHE A 110 6.82 0.71 5.66
C PHE A 110 5.88 1.33 4.60
N PRO A 111 5.55 2.64 4.64
CA PRO A 111 4.83 3.30 3.56
C PRO A 111 5.50 3.16 2.20
N LEU A 112 6.84 3.21 2.13
CA LEU A 112 7.54 2.98 0.86
C LEU A 112 7.35 1.54 0.37
N ALA A 113 7.50 0.54 1.25
CA ALA A 113 7.27 -0.86 0.90
C ALA A 113 5.82 -1.13 0.47
N ILE A 114 4.84 -0.45 1.09
CA ILE A 114 3.42 -0.51 0.72
C ILE A 114 3.22 0.11 -0.67
N ALA A 115 3.80 1.29 -0.94
CA ALA A 115 3.72 1.94 -2.24
C ALA A 115 4.32 1.06 -3.34
N GLU A 116 5.46 0.42 -3.08
CA GLU A 116 6.09 -0.53 -4.02
C GLU A 116 5.19 -1.71 -4.34
N ALA A 117 4.66 -2.37 -3.30
CA ALA A 117 3.80 -3.53 -3.50
C ALA A 117 2.49 -3.15 -4.19
N ALA A 118 1.86 -2.04 -3.81
CA ALA A 118 0.63 -1.56 -4.44
C ALA A 118 0.86 -1.13 -5.91
N ALA A 119 2.00 -0.50 -6.24
CA ALA A 119 2.32 -0.16 -7.63
C ALA A 119 2.48 -1.43 -8.49
N ASN A 120 3.11 -2.48 -7.94
CA ASN A 120 3.21 -3.78 -8.61
C ASN A 120 1.82 -4.43 -8.81
N VAL A 121 0.88 -4.22 -7.90
CA VAL A 121 -0.52 -4.67 -8.08
C VAL A 121 -1.17 -3.90 -9.22
N ALA A 122 -0.99 -2.58 -9.31
CA ALA A 122 -1.55 -1.78 -10.39
C ALA A 122 -1.03 -2.21 -11.77
N GLU A 123 0.28 -2.47 -11.87
CA GLU A 123 0.90 -2.99 -13.09
C GLU A 123 0.38 -4.39 -13.46
N LEU A 124 0.29 -5.30 -12.49
CA LEU A 124 -0.25 -6.63 -12.73
C LEU A 124 -1.73 -6.58 -13.14
N ALA A 125 -2.53 -5.71 -12.51
CA ALA A 125 -3.91 -5.48 -12.89
C ALA A 125 -4.04 -5.00 -14.34
N ALA A 126 -3.12 -4.16 -14.80
CA ALA A 126 -3.10 -3.71 -16.18
C ALA A 126 -2.81 -4.84 -17.17
N VAL A 127 -1.83 -5.70 -16.87
CA VAL A 127 -1.55 -6.91 -17.68
C VAL A 127 -2.79 -7.80 -17.76
N VAL A 128 -3.49 -8.04 -16.64
CA VAL A 128 -4.72 -8.86 -16.65
C VAL A 128 -5.84 -8.18 -17.46
N ALA A 129 -5.94 -6.86 -17.44
CA ALA A 129 -6.95 -6.12 -18.22
C ALA A 129 -6.67 -6.12 -19.73
N GLU A 130 -5.41 -6.25 -20.13
CA GLU A 130 -4.93 -6.28 -21.52
C GLU A 130 -5.02 -7.69 -22.11
N ASP A 131 -4.52 -8.70 -21.40
CA ASP A 131 -4.34 -10.06 -21.93
C ASP A 131 -5.36 -11.08 -21.40
N GLY A 132 -6.06 -10.75 -20.30
CA GLY A 132 -7.07 -11.61 -19.70
C GLY A 132 -8.35 -11.68 -20.51
N SER A 133 -9.36 -12.38 -19.98
CA SER A 133 -10.66 -12.45 -20.63
C SER A 133 -11.35 -11.09 -20.62
N SER A 134 -12.11 -10.79 -21.66
CA SER A 134 -12.93 -9.57 -21.74
C SER A 134 -13.92 -9.44 -20.57
N ALA A 135 -14.40 -10.58 -20.05
CA ALA A 135 -15.26 -10.62 -18.87
C ALA A 135 -14.53 -10.20 -17.57
N ALA A 136 -13.23 -10.47 -17.45
CA ALA A 136 -12.42 -10.13 -16.28
C ALA A 136 -11.87 -8.68 -16.32
N ARG A 137 -11.93 -8.02 -17.47
CA ARG A 137 -11.36 -6.67 -17.68
C ARG A 137 -11.92 -5.60 -16.74
N GLY A 138 -13.21 -5.67 -16.43
CA GLY A 138 -13.85 -4.73 -15.50
C GLY A 138 -13.25 -4.82 -14.09
N ASP A 139 -13.10 -6.04 -13.58
CA ASP A 139 -12.50 -6.30 -12.27
C ASP A 139 -11.01 -5.91 -12.25
N ALA A 140 -10.27 -6.24 -13.32
CA ALA A 140 -8.87 -5.85 -13.45
C ALA A 140 -8.69 -4.32 -13.49
N THR A 141 -9.59 -3.60 -14.16
CA THR A 141 -9.59 -2.13 -14.18
C THR A 141 -9.87 -1.55 -12.79
N ALA A 142 -10.87 -2.06 -12.08
CA ALA A 142 -11.17 -1.64 -10.71
C ALA A 142 -9.98 -1.91 -9.77
N ALA A 143 -9.32 -3.05 -9.92
CA ALA A 143 -8.12 -3.40 -9.16
C ALA A 143 -6.99 -2.39 -9.39
N ALA A 144 -6.73 -2.00 -10.64
CA ALA A 144 -5.70 -1.01 -10.98
C ALA A 144 -5.97 0.35 -10.32
N MET A 145 -7.23 0.81 -10.28
CA MET A 145 -7.61 2.07 -9.66
C MET A 145 -7.47 2.05 -8.13
N LEU A 146 -7.87 0.95 -7.49
CA LEU A 146 -7.69 0.76 -6.04
C LEU A 146 -6.21 0.71 -5.66
N ALA A 147 -5.42 -0.03 -6.44
CA ALA A 147 -3.97 -0.13 -6.25
C ALA A 147 -3.26 1.22 -6.46
N LEU A 148 -3.71 2.02 -7.44
CA LEU A 148 -3.25 3.40 -7.62
C LEU A 148 -3.56 4.27 -6.40
N GLY A 149 -4.78 4.20 -5.86
CA GLY A 149 -5.17 4.92 -4.65
C GLY A 149 -4.27 4.56 -3.46
N ALA A 150 -4.07 3.25 -3.24
CA ALA A 150 -3.17 2.74 -2.22
C ALA A 150 -1.72 3.23 -2.40
N THR A 151 -1.20 3.17 -3.63
CA THR A 151 0.16 3.63 -3.97
C THR A 151 0.35 5.11 -3.66
N ARG A 152 -0.59 5.95 -4.09
CA ARG A 152 -0.53 7.40 -3.86
C ARG A 152 -0.64 7.76 -2.38
N ALA A 153 -1.54 7.10 -1.65
CA ALA A 153 -1.69 7.31 -0.22
C ALA A 153 -0.39 6.96 0.53
N ALA A 154 0.19 5.80 0.24
CA ALA A 154 1.43 5.35 0.86
C ALA A 154 2.63 6.23 0.47
N ALA A 155 2.74 6.63 -0.80
CA ALA A 155 3.79 7.54 -1.28
C ALA A 155 3.70 8.93 -0.61
N HIS A 156 2.49 9.44 -0.38
CA HIS A 156 2.29 10.68 0.35
C HIS A 156 2.78 10.59 1.81
N LEU A 157 2.52 9.46 2.48
CA LEU A 157 2.99 9.21 3.85
C LEU A 157 4.52 9.10 3.94
N VAL A 158 5.20 8.59 2.90
CA VAL A 158 6.67 8.66 2.81
C VAL A 158 7.14 10.12 2.88
N GLY A 159 6.50 11.02 2.13
CA GLY A 159 6.82 12.44 2.13
C GLY A 159 6.56 13.15 3.46
N ILE A 160 5.46 12.79 4.14
CA ILE A 160 5.16 13.33 5.49
C ILE A 160 6.26 12.95 6.48
N ASN A 161 6.70 11.68 6.47
CA ASN A 161 7.70 11.20 7.42
C ASN A 161 9.13 11.68 7.11
N LEU A 162 9.44 11.95 5.84
CA LEU A 162 10.77 12.39 5.38
C LEU A 162 10.92 13.90 5.18
N GLY A 163 9.86 14.71 5.41
CA GLY A 163 9.77 16.14 5.08
C GLY A 163 10.81 17.09 5.71
N VAL A 164 11.83 16.55 6.38
CA VAL A 164 12.96 17.29 6.97
C VAL A 164 14.28 17.03 6.22
N LEU A 165 14.34 16.01 5.35
CA LEU A 165 15.54 15.62 4.61
C LEU A 165 15.46 16.10 3.15
N GLU A 166 16.20 17.15 2.82
CA GLU A 166 16.37 17.58 1.41
C GLU A 166 17.01 16.44 0.59
N ASN A 167 16.47 16.17 -0.61
CA ASN A 167 16.98 15.19 -1.57
C ASN A 167 17.01 13.71 -1.12
N ASP A 168 16.04 13.27 -0.32
CA ASP A 168 15.93 11.85 0.05
C ASP A 168 15.47 10.99 -1.16
N GLN A 169 16.31 10.04 -1.57
CA GLN A 169 16.05 9.14 -2.70
C GLN A 169 14.77 8.30 -2.54
N ARG A 170 14.31 8.07 -1.29
CA ARG A 170 13.07 7.37 -1.00
C ARG A 170 11.85 8.17 -1.43
N LEU A 171 11.89 9.50 -1.30
CA LEU A 171 10.81 10.39 -1.75
C LEU A 171 10.71 10.39 -3.29
N ASP A 172 11.85 10.47 -3.98
CA ASP A 172 11.91 10.35 -5.43
C ASP A 172 11.38 9.00 -5.91
N ARG A 173 11.72 7.92 -5.20
CA ARG A 173 11.22 6.58 -5.49
C ARG A 173 9.71 6.49 -5.29
N ALA A 174 9.18 7.00 -4.17
CA ALA A 174 7.75 7.04 -3.91
C ALA A 174 6.97 7.81 -4.99
N THR A 175 7.53 8.93 -5.45
CA THR A 175 6.96 9.73 -6.55
C THR A 175 6.92 8.96 -7.86
N ARG A 176 8.02 8.27 -8.21
CA ARG A 176 8.06 7.41 -9.41
C ARG A 176 7.03 6.28 -9.35
N LEU A 177 6.94 5.58 -8.22
CA LEU A 177 5.95 4.50 -8.03
C LEU A 177 4.51 4.99 -8.24
N ALA A 178 4.17 6.18 -7.73
CA ALA A 178 2.87 6.78 -7.95
C ALA A 178 2.61 7.14 -9.42
N ALA A 179 3.65 7.58 -10.15
CA ALA A 179 3.55 7.85 -11.59
C ALA A 179 3.38 6.56 -12.40
N ASP A 180 4.15 5.51 -12.08
CA ASP A 180 4.08 4.20 -12.74
C ASP A 180 2.70 3.56 -12.54
N ALA A 181 2.18 3.57 -11.31
CA ALA A 181 0.82 3.09 -11.02
C ALA A 181 -0.26 3.92 -11.74
N THR A 182 -0.02 5.23 -11.94
CA THR A 182 -0.94 6.09 -12.70
C THR A 182 -0.96 5.66 -14.17
N ALA A 183 0.21 5.41 -14.76
CA ALA A 183 0.32 4.92 -16.12
C ALA A 183 -0.36 3.56 -16.28
N ALA A 184 -0.10 2.60 -15.38
CA ALA A 184 -0.74 1.29 -15.39
C ALA A 184 -2.27 1.38 -15.36
N SER A 185 -2.83 2.16 -14.42
CA SER A 185 -4.28 2.37 -14.34
C SER A 185 -4.85 3.06 -15.58
N ALA A 186 -4.10 3.93 -16.25
CA ALA A 186 -4.56 4.56 -17.48
C ALA A 186 -4.65 3.56 -18.65
N ARG A 187 -3.75 2.58 -18.73
CA ARG A 187 -3.77 1.56 -19.79
C ARG A 187 -5.06 0.72 -19.74
N THR A 188 -5.58 0.42 -18.55
CA THR A 188 -6.81 -0.39 -18.40
C THR A 188 -8.07 0.34 -18.87
N LEU A 189 -8.03 1.67 -18.87
CA LEU A 189 -9.14 2.54 -19.30
C LEU A 189 -9.13 2.82 -20.81
N ALA A 190 -8.00 2.56 -21.49
CA ALA A 190 -7.89 2.76 -22.93
C ALA A 190 -8.77 1.74 -23.68
N PRO A 191 -9.46 2.11 -24.78
CA PRO A 191 -10.28 1.17 -25.55
C PRO A 191 -9.49 -0.07 -25.99
N VAL A 192 -10.12 -1.25 -25.95
CA VAL A 192 -9.56 -2.46 -26.57
C VAL A 192 -9.48 -2.22 -28.09
N GLN A 193 -8.33 -2.47 -28.70
CA GLN A 193 -8.16 -2.42 -30.15
C GLN A 193 -8.78 -3.63 -30.85
#